data_AF-A0A317M2B6-F1
#
_entry.id   AF-A0A317M2B6-F1
#
_cell.length_a   1.000
_cell.length_b   1.000
_cell.length_c   1.000
_cell.angle_alpha   90.00
_cell.angle_beta   90.00
_cell.angle_gamma   90.00
#
_symmetry.space_group_name_H-M   'P 1'
#
loop_
_entity.id
_entity.type
_entity.pdbx_description
1 polymer ?
#
loop_
_entity_poly.entity_id
_entity_poly.type
_entity_poly.pdbx_seq_one_letter_code
_entity_poly.pdbx_strand_id
1 'polypeptide(L)'
;MSERISIDPEAVARDGAEIHQLAAMVGAIDQSYTTSADALGECWGEGDAVAKSFEANYLPARDEFAVFLKTLRTAFEDTAEATIDTAKQFGRSEQYGIDTAARLGGIQGGTGGTSGRH
;
A
#
# COMPACT_ATOMS: atom_id res chain seq x y z
N MET A 1 6.06 -6.70 -31.83
CA MET A 1 7.10 -6.59 -30.79
C MET A 1 6.37 -6.78 -29.48
N SER A 2 6.69 -7.84 -28.73
CA SER A 2 6.07 -8.06 -27.41
C SER A 2 6.71 -7.05 -26.46
N GLU A 3 5.95 -6.07 -25.97
CA GLU A 3 6.40 -5.24 -24.84
C GLU A 3 6.64 -6.20 -23.67
N ARG A 4 7.92 -6.44 -23.38
CA ARG A 4 8.32 -7.06 -22.12
C ARG A 4 8.13 -5.99 -21.06
N ILE A 5 7.01 -6.08 -20.35
CA ILE A 5 6.86 -5.40 -19.07
C ILE A 5 7.92 -5.99 -18.14
N SER A 6 9.06 -5.31 -18.02
CA SER A 6 10.11 -5.62 -17.06
C SER A 6 9.76 -4.88 -15.78
N ILE A 7 9.06 -5.56 -14.87
CA ILE A 7 8.81 -5.05 -13.52
C ILE A 7 9.95 -5.53 -12.63
N ASP A 8 10.59 -4.62 -11.93
CA ASP A 8 11.54 -4.91 -10.85
C ASP A 8 10.75 -5.12 -9.55
N PRO A 9 10.58 -6.37 -9.09
CA PRO A 9 9.75 -6.66 -7.91
C PRO A 9 10.35 -6.09 -6.62
N GLU A 10 11.67 -5.92 -6.54
CA GLU A 10 12.33 -5.35 -5.37
C GLU A 10 12.08 -3.84 -5.28
N ALA A 11 12.13 -3.13 -6.40
CA ALA A 11 11.76 -1.72 -6.46
C ALA A 11 10.29 -1.51 -6.07
N VAL A 12 9.38 -2.32 -6.63
CA VAL A 12 7.94 -2.24 -6.29
C VAL A 12 7.69 -2.55 -4.81
N ALA A 13 8.38 -3.53 -4.23
CA ALA A 13 8.26 -3.83 -2.81
C ALA A 13 8.78 -2.69 -1.91
N ARG A 14 9.88 -2.02 -2.32
CA ARG A 14 10.42 -0.85 -1.62
C ARG A 14 9.43 0.32 -1.64
N ASP A 15 8.87 0.61 -2.82
CA ASP A 15 7.89 1.69 -2.98
C ASP A 15 6.63 1.41 -2.14
N GLY A 16 6.17 0.15 -2.09
CA GLY A 16 5.10 -0.26 -1.18
C GLY A 16 5.41 -0.01 0.30
N ALA A 17 6.66 -0.23 0.73
CA ALA A 17 7.09 0.07 2.09
C ALA A 17 7.15 1.59 2.38
N GLU A 18 7.49 2.41 1.39
CA GLU A 18 7.44 3.87 1.51
C GLU A 18 5.98 4.37 1.66
N ILE A 19 5.03 3.75 0.97
CA ILE A 19 3.60 4.07 1.12
C ILE A 19 3.10 3.77 2.55
N HIS A 20 3.60 2.70 3.20
CA HIS A 20 3.30 2.48 4.62
C HIS A 20 3.78 3.63 5.53
N GLN A 21 4.87 4.32 5.16
CA GLN A 21 5.31 5.50 5.92
C GLN A 21 4.33 6.67 5.78
N LEU A 22 3.69 6.82 4.61
CA LEU A 22 2.63 7.82 4.42
C LEU A 22 1.41 7.52 5.30
N ALA A 23 0.99 6.26 5.37
CA ALA A 23 -0.08 5.83 6.28
C ALA A 23 0.26 6.16 7.75
N ALA A 24 1.49 5.89 8.18
CA ALA A 24 1.96 6.21 9.52
C ALA A 24 1.98 7.73 9.79
N MET A 25 2.43 8.53 8.82
CA MET A 25 2.40 9.99 8.92
C MET A 25 0.97 10.54 9.06
N VAL A 26 0.03 10.04 8.25
CA VAL A 26 -1.38 10.44 8.36
C VAL A 26 -1.96 10.05 9.72
N GLY A 27 -1.64 8.85 10.23
CA GLY A 27 -2.04 8.44 11.58
C GLY A 27 -1.49 9.36 12.68
N ALA A 28 -0.24 9.81 12.56
CA ALA A 28 0.35 10.76 13.50
C ALA A 28 -0.33 12.15 13.43
N ILE A 29 -0.70 12.60 12.23
CA ILE A 29 -1.45 13.85 12.04
C ILE A 29 -2.84 13.74 12.68
N ASP A 30 -3.59 12.65 12.43
CA ASP A 30 -4.90 12.41 13.04
C ASP A 30 -4.82 12.40 14.57
N GLN A 31 -3.83 11.70 15.14
CA GLN A 31 -3.63 11.67 16.58
C GLN A 31 -3.29 13.06 17.16
N SER A 32 -2.40 13.81 16.52
CA SER A 32 -2.03 15.16 16.95
C SER A 32 -3.23 16.11 16.88
N TYR A 33 -3.99 16.04 15.79
CA TYR A 33 -5.19 16.85 15.58
C TYR A 33 -6.26 16.57 16.63
N THR A 34 -6.64 15.30 16.81
CA THR A 34 -7.66 14.87 17.78
C THR A 34 -7.24 15.22 19.21
N THR A 35 -5.99 14.94 19.60
CA THR A 35 -5.47 15.29 20.92
C THR A 35 -5.53 16.80 21.17
N SER A 36 -5.14 17.61 20.18
CA SER A 36 -5.16 19.07 20.31
C SER A 36 -6.60 19.60 20.37
N ALA A 37 -7.49 19.04 19.57
CA ALA A 37 -8.91 19.41 19.56
C ALA A 37 -9.62 19.03 20.87
N ASP A 38 -9.33 17.85 21.42
CA ASP A 38 -9.90 17.39 22.69
C ASP A 38 -9.35 18.20 23.87
N ALA A 39 -8.06 18.56 23.84
CA ALA A 39 -7.43 19.39 24.86
C ALA A 39 -8.02 20.80 24.97
N LEU A 40 -8.61 21.32 23.87
CA LEU A 40 -9.30 22.60 23.87
C LEU A 40 -10.66 22.54 24.59
N GLY A 41 -11.28 21.37 24.71
CA GLY A 41 -12.61 21.20 25.31
C GLY A 41 -13.68 22.08 24.64
N GLU A 42 -14.71 22.47 25.39
CA GLU A 42 -15.72 23.45 24.93
C GLU A 42 -15.23 24.89 25.17
N CYS A 43 -14.22 25.31 24.42
CA CYS A 43 -13.65 26.65 24.54
C CYS A 43 -14.45 27.75 23.84
N TRP A 44 -15.59 27.44 23.22
CA TRP A 44 -16.39 28.34 22.39
C TRP A 44 -17.58 28.99 23.12
N GLY A 45 -17.73 28.78 24.43
CA GLY A 45 -18.78 29.38 25.25
C GLY A 45 -20.12 28.64 25.19
N GLU A 46 -21.12 29.15 25.92
CA GLU A 46 -22.44 28.51 26.05
C GLU A 46 -23.57 29.48 25.64
N GLY A 47 -24.46 29.03 24.76
CA GLY A 47 -25.76 29.66 24.49
C GLY A 47 -25.74 30.99 23.71
N ASP A 48 -24.60 31.64 23.57
CA ASP A 48 -24.45 32.86 22.78
C ASP A 48 -24.39 32.61 21.26
N ALA A 49 -24.44 33.68 20.47
CA ALA A 49 -24.46 33.58 19.01
C ALA A 49 -23.15 33.03 18.42
N VAL A 50 -22.02 33.24 19.11
CA VAL A 50 -20.71 32.76 18.68
C VAL A 50 -20.62 31.26 18.95
N ALA A 51 -20.99 30.80 20.14
CA ALA A 51 -21.07 29.39 20.53
C ALA A 51 -21.94 28.60 19.55
N LYS A 52 -23.15 29.08 19.24
CA LYS A 52 -24.05 28.44 18.27
C LYS A 52 -23.48 28.39 16.86
N SER A 53 -22.80 29.45 16.43
CA SER A 53 -22.14 29.47 15.11
C SER A 53 -20.98 28.45 15.07
N PHE A 54 -20.24 28.33 16.16
CA PHE A 54 -19.13 27.41 16.27
C PHE A 54 -19.62 25.95 16.27
N GLU A 55 -20.64 25.63 17.06
CA GLU A 55 -21.29 24.31 17.07
C GLU A 55 -21.84 23.93 15.69
N ALA A 56 -22.47 24.87 14.98
CA ALA A 56 -23.08 24.60 13.68
C ALA A 56 -22.07 24.40 12.54
N ASN A 57 -20.89 25.02 12.61
CA ASN A 57 -19.95 25.06 11.49
C ASN A 57 -18.64 24.33 11.77
N TYR A 58 -18.05 24.55 12.94
CA TYR A 58 -16.73 24.00 13.26
C TYR A 58 -16.80 22.54 13.68
N LEU A 59 -17.73 22.16 14.57
CA LEU A 59 -17.81 20.77 15.06
C LEU A 59 -18.05 19.75 13.95
N PRO A 60 -18.99 19.96 13.00
CA PRO A 60 -19.16 19.04 11.89
C PRO A 60 -17.91 18.96 11.01
N ALA A 61 -17.29 20.09 10.69
CA ALA A 61 -16.07 20.13 9.87
C ALA A 61 -14.89 19.43 10.57
N ARG A 62 -14.79 19.56 11.90
CA ARG A 62 -13.78 18.89 12.73
C ARG A 62 -13.93 17.37 12.66
N ASP A 63 -15.15 16.89 12.83
CA ASP A 63 -15.46 15.46 12.83
C ASP A 63 -15.29 14.87 11.41
N GLU A 64 -15.70 15.59 10.37
CA GLU A 64 -15.48 15.20 8.97
C GLU A 64 -13.99 15.15 8.62
N PHE A 65 -13.18 16.09 9.13
CA PHE A 65 -11.73 16.07 8.90
C PHE A 65 -11.06 14.86 9.55
N ALA A 66 -11.48 14.47 10.75
CA ALA A 66 -10.99 13.25 11.39
C ALA A 66 -11.38 11.99 10.58
N VAL A 67 -12.61 11.94 10.03
CA VAL A 67 -13.03 10.85 9.13
C VAL A 67 -12.20 10.83 7.85
N PHE A 68 -11.92 11.99 7.27
CA PHE A 68 -11.08 12.11 6.08
C PHE A 68 -9.66 11.57 6.33
N LEU A 69 -9.01 11.95 7.42
CA LEU A 69 -7.66 11.47 7.75
C LEU A 69 -7.63 9.95 7.95
N LYS A 70 -8.63 9.37 8.64
CA LYS A 70 -8.75 7.91 8.79
C LYS A 70 -8.90 7.21 7.44
N THR A 71 -9.77 7.75 6.58
CA THR A 71 -9.99 7.20 5.23
C THR A 71 -8.73 7.27 4.38
N LEU A 72 -8.01 8.40 4.43
CA LEU A 72 -6.76 8.59 3.71
C LEU A 72 -5.68 7.61 4.19
N ARG A 73 -5.58 7.38 5.50
CA ARG A 73 -4.68 6.38 6.05
C ARG A 73 -5.00 4.98 5.51
N THR A 74 -6.25 4.56 5.56
CA THR A 74 -6.68 3.25 5.03
C THR A 74 -6.35 3.12 3.54
N ALA A 75 -6.60 4.17 2.74
CA ALA A 75 -6.26 4.16 1.33
C ALA A 75 -4.75 3.95 1.09
N PHE A 76 -3.88 4.56 1.91
CA PHE A 76 -2.44 4.31 1.83
C PHE A 76 -2.07 2.88 2.27
N GLU A 77 -2.66 2.36 3.35
CA GLU A 77 -2.44 0.98 3.79
C GLU A 77 -2.83 -0.03 2.69
N ASP A 78 -4.03 0.10 2.13
CA ASP A 78 -4.53 -0.75 1.04
C ASP A 78 -3.65 -0.67 -0.20
N THR A 79 -3.19 0.53 -0.56
CA THR A 79 -2.31 0.74 -1.72
C THR A 79 -0.94 0.11 -1.49
N ALA A 80 -0.39 0.22 -0.28
CA ALA A 80 0.89 -0.41 0.07
C ALA A 80 0.80 -1.94 -0.02
N GLU A 81 -0.26 -2.52 0.55
CA GLU A 81 -0.51 -3.96 0.50
C GLU A 81 -0.67 -4.48 -0.93
N ALA A 82 -1.49 -3.80 -1.75
CA ALA A 82 -1.70 -4.16 -3.15
C ALA A 82 -0.39 -4.10 -3.96
N THR A 83 0.43 -3.08 -3.72
CA THR A 83 1.76 -2.91 -4.34
C THR A 83 2.70 -4.06 -3.97
N ILE A 84 2.79 -4.38 -2.68
CA ILE A 84 3.63 -5.48 -2.18
C ILE A 84 3.16 -6.83 -2.71
N ASP A 85 1.86 -7.07 -2.76
CA ASP A 85 1.30 -8.32 -3.28
C ASP A 85 1.52 -8.46 -4.78
N THR A 86 1.45 -7.35 -5.52
CA THR A 86 1.83 -7.32 -6.94
C THR A 86 3.30 -7.72 -7.12
N ALA A 87 4.22 -7.16 -6.34
CA ALA A 87 5.63 -7.57 -6.37
C ALA A 87 5.83 -9.06 -6.11
N LYS A 88 5.15 -9.62 -5.10
CA LYS A 88 5.21 -11.07 -4.79
C LYS A 88 4.71 -11.92 -5.96
N GLN A 89 3.64 -11.50 -6.64
CA GLN A 89 3.09 -12.23 -7.78
C GLN A 89 4.05 -12.24 -8.98
N PHE A 90 4.73 -11.12 -9.24
CA PHE A 90 5.75 -11.06 -10.27
C PHE A 90 6.93 -11.99 -9.95
N GLY A 91 7.46 -11.94 -8.72
CA GLY A 91 8.55 -12.83 -8.31
C GLY A 91 8.20 -14.33 -8.43
N ARG A 92 6.98 -14.73 -8.06
CA ARG A 92 6.50 -16.12 -8.23
C ARG A 92 6.40 -16.51 -9.71
N SER A 93 5.89 -15.61 -10.54
CA SER A 93 5.73 -15.84 -11.97
C SER A 93 7.09 -15.98 -12.67
N GLU A 94 8.06 -15.15 -12.29
CA GLU A 94 9.43 -15.23 -12.79
C GLU A 94 10.10 -16.54 -12.35
N GLN A 95 10.00 -16.92 -11.08
CA GLN A 95 10.54 -18.19 -10.60
C GLN A 95 9.92 -19.40 -11.32
N TYR A 96 8.61 -19.39 -11.54
CA TYR A 96 7.94 -20.43 -12.31
C TYR A 96 8.45 -20.51 -13.75
N GLY A 97 8.69 -19.35 -14.38
CA GLY A 97 9.31 -19.25 -15.70
C GLY A 97 10.73 -19.83 -15.73
N ILE A 98 11.56 -19.49 -14.74
CA ILE A 98 12.91 -20.03 -14.56
C ILE A 98 12.88 -21.54 -14.40
N ASP A 99 12.03 -22.06 -13.51
CA ASP A 99 11.91 -23.50 -13.24
C ASP A 99 11.46 -24.28 -14.50
N THR A 100 10.51 -23.71 -15.24
CA THR A 100 10.03 -24.31 -16.49
C THR A 100 11.11 -24.30 -17.56
N ALA A 101 11.84 -23.18 -17.72
CA ALA A 101 12.94 -23.07 -18.65
C ALA A 101 14.10 -24.02 -18.28
N ALA A 102 14.42 -24.15 -16.99
CA ALA A 102 15.42 -25.09 -16.49
C ALA A 102 15.03 -26.55 -16.77
N ARG A 103 13.76 -26.92 -16.59
CA ARG A 103 13.26 -28.26 -16.94
C ARG A 103 13.37 -28.52 -18.45
N LEU A 104 12.98 -27.57 -19.29
CA LEU A 104 13.08 -27.71 -20.74
C LEU A 104 14.53 -27.79 -21.22
N GLY A 105 15.43 -26.96 -20.66
CA GLY A 105 16.87 -26.99 -20.94
C GLY A 105 17.54 -28.28 -20.47
N GLY A 106 17.11 -28.85 -19.33
CA GLY A 106 17.58 -30.13 -18.82
C GLY A 106 17.15 -31.33 -19.69
N ILE A 107 15.96 -31.28 -20.31
CA ILE A 107 15.51 -32.30 -21.26
C ILE A 107 16.35 -32.28 -22.56
N GLN A 108 16.86 -31.11 -22.95
CA GLN A 108 17.68 -30.96 -24.16
C GLN A 108 19.15 -31.40 -23.96
N GLY A 109 19.62 -31.51 -22.72
CA GLY A 109 20.97 -32.03 -22.39
C GLY A 109 21.05 -33.56 -22.22
N GLY A 110 19.93 -34.29 -22.32
CA GLY A 110 19.82 -35.72 -22.04
C GLY A 110 19.88 -36.66 -23.26
N THR A 111 20.04 -36.16 -24.48
CA THR A 111 20.16 -37.02 -25.68
C THR A 111 21.62 -37.32 -25.99
N GLY A 112 22.23 -38.17 -25.15
CA GLY A 112 23.54 -38.75 -25.39
C GLY A 112 23.51 -40.26 -25.19
N GLY A 113 23.40 -41.01 -26.29
CA GLY A 113 23.93 -42.38 -26.42
C GLY A 113 22.93 -43.53 -26.35
N THR A 114 22.53 -44.04 -27.52
CA THR A 114 22.23 -45.47 -27.69
C THR A 114 23.16 -46.03 -28.77
N SER A 115 24.21 -46.69 -28.30
CA SER A 115 25.02 -47.63 -29.09
C SER A 115 24.17 -48.85 -29.43
N GLY A 116 24.18 -49.29 -30.69
CA GLY A 116 23.50 -50.49 -31.14
C GLY A 116 24.06 -50.96 -32.48
N ARG A 117 25.05 -51.85 -32.41
CA ARG A 117 25.59 -52.67 -33.51
C ARG A 117 24.45 -53.32 -34.30
N HIS A 118 24.54 -53.30 -35.64
CA HIS A 118 24.46 -54.48 -36.51
C HIS A 118 24.93 -54.14 -37.92
#